data_AF-A0A8H7TCY8-F1
#
_entry.id   AF-A0A8H7TCY8-F1
#
_cell.length_a   1.000
_cell.length_b   1.000
_cell.length_c   1.000
_cell.angle_alpha   90.00
_cell.angle_beta   90.00
_cell.angle_gamma   90.00
#
_symmetry.space_group_name_H-M   'P 1'
#
loop_
_entity.id
_entity.type
_entity.pdbx_description
1 polymer ?
#
loop_
_entity_poly.entity_id
_entity_poly.type
_entity_poly.pdbx_seq_one_letter_code
_entity_poly.pdbx_strand_id
1 'polypeptide(L)'
;MKLPTIITITLSLVASSVSSSLPLEARQSTTWQYTCQPNYTVPSNFKAFNLGGCAAQLTFTKDRYVGVQWNFDAVYADGSRVKKDPYREFNTFGVSDAFYPFLRNNFDTRFPGSSAFTAVHEFTNICKDGAAPLAWIFYSGSANSACSVSSYRYTSGRIPVFSNGTVVTRPAKAASYSLRRINDGGDFQVNWSAVSTAAAYSIIVQYPTGTDEVGNPYTNQRGARVQAPALTTTIPTGTRRQDQPRSLIVHAVDSRGVWSFTNYARIVWANW
;
A
#
# COMPACT_ATOMS: atom_id res chain seq x y z
N MET A 1 22.18 62.72 -9.26
CA MET A 1 21.84 61.69 -8.27
C MET A 1 21.00 60.61 -8.94
N LYS A 2 21.52 59.38 -9.07
CA LYS A 2 20.77 58.19 -9.52
C LYS A 2 21.02 57.11 -8.46
N LEU A 3 19.96 56.62 -7.81
CA LEU A 3 20.06 55.46 -6.92
C LEU A 3 20.09 54.16 -7.75
N PRO A 4 20.89 53.16 -7.37
CA PRO A 4 20.83 51.84 -7.99
C PRO A 4 19.72 51.01 -7.32
N THR A 5 18.81 50.48 -8.13
CA THR A 5 17.82 49.48 -7.72
C THR A 5 18.51 48.11 -7.64
N ILE A 6 18.61 47.55 -6.44
CA ILE A 6 19.10 46.19 -6.23
C ILE A 6 17.92 45.23 -6.40
N ILE A 7 17.96 44.40 -7.45
CA ILE A 7 16.99 43.32 -7.66
C ILE A 7 17.49 42.09 -6.90
N THR A 8 16.84 41.78 -5.78
CA THR A 8 17.12 40.57 -5.00
C THR A 8 16.44 39.38 -5.67
N ILE A 9 17.22 38.57 -6.41
CA ILE A 9 16.74 37.30 -6.97
C ILE A 9 16.71 36.28 -5.82
N THR A 10 15.53 35.99 -5.28
CA THR A 10 15.33 34.85 -4.39
C THR A 10 15.42 33.56 -5.21
N LEU A 11 16.58 32.91 -5.16
CA LEU A 11 16.79 31.58 -5.71
C LEU A 11 16.04 30.57 -4.81
N SER A 12 14.84 30.19 -5.20
CA SER A 12 14.09 29.12 -4.56
C SER A 12 14.79 27.78 -4.83
N LEU A 13 15.66 27.33 -3.92
CA LEU A 13 16.16 25.96 -3.93
C LEU A 13 14.98 25.02 -3.67
N VAL A 14 14.45 24.44 -4.74
CA VAL A 14 13.59 23.25 -4.65
C VAL A 14 14.51 22.11 -4.22
N ALA A 15 14.60 21.88 -2.91
CA ALA A 15 15.24 20.70 -2.37
C ALA A 15 14.51 19.47 -2.91
N SER A 16 15.09 18.86 -3.95
CA SER A 16 14.68 17.55 -4.41
C SER A 16 15.04 16.59 -3.29
N SER A 17 14.07 16.29 -2.41
CA SER A 17 14.24 15.29 -1.37
C SER A 17 14.50 13.95 -2.06
N VAL A 18 15.77 13.58 -2.15
CA VAL A 18 16.18 12.24 -2.53
C VAL A 18 15.54 11.31 -1.53
N SER A 19 14.49 10.61 -1.95
CA SER A 19 13.81 9.61 -1.14
C SER A 19 14.77 8.43 -0.95
N SER A 20 15.69 8.54 0.01
CA SER A 20 16.47 7.40 0.47
C SER A 20 15.48 6.36 0.98
N SER A 21 15.33 5.25 0.26
CA SER A 21 14.60 4.10 0.76
C SER A 21 15.25 3.66 2.06
N LEU A 22 14.49 3.67 3.16
CA LEU A 22 14.92 3.12 4.45
C LEU A 22 15.54 1.73 4.30
N PRO A 23 16.46 1.35 5.18
CA PRO A 23 16.65 -0.04 5.53
C PRO A 23 15.51 -0.46 6.46
N LEU A 24 14.27 -0.55 5.93
CA LEU A 24 13.38 -1.56 6.50
C LEU A 24 14.16 -2.87 6.37
N GLU A 25 14.15 -3.71 7.40
CA GLU A 25 14.77 -5.03 7.29
C GLU A 25 14.38 -5.64 5.95
N ALA A 26 15.38 -6.07 5.18
CA ALA A 26 15.18 -6.53 3.82
C ALA A 26 13.99 -7.49 3.78
N ARG A 27 13.07 -7.22 2.86
CA ARG A 27 11.93 -8.12 2.65
C ARG A 27 12.47 -9.46 2.14
N GLN A 28 11.79 -10.53 2.52
CA GLN A 28 12.12 -11.88 2.07
C GLN A 28 11.99 -11.96 0.55
N SER A 29 12.91 -12.68 -0.09
CA SER A 29 12.89 -12.99 -1.51
C SER A 29 12.48 -14.43 -1.76
N THR A 30 11.88 -14.70 -2.92
CA THR A 30 11.51 -16.05 -3.36
C THR A 30 11.84 -16.23 -4.83
N THR A 31 12.00 -17.48 -5.26
CA THR A 31 11.95 -17.82 -6.68
C THR A 31 10.51 -17.78 -7.17
N TRP A 32 10.37 -17.45 -8.45
CA TRP A 32 9.11 -17.37 -9.16
C TRP A 32 9.11 -18.33 -10.33
N GLN A 33 7.99 -19.00 -10.56
CA GLN A 33 7.73 -19.68 -11.81
C GLN A 33 6.91 -18.75 -12.71
N TYR A 34 7.32 -18.63 -13.98
CA TYR A 34 6.71 -17.72 -14.94
C TYR A 34 6.57 -18.38 -16.33
N THR A 35 5.45 -18.15 -16.99
CA THR A 35 5.08 -18.83 -18.25
C THR A 35 4.69 -17.88 -19.40
N CYS A 36 5.05 -16.59 -19.35
CA CYS A 36 4.76 -15.59 -20.39
C CYS A 36 5.94 -14.64 -20.72
N GLN A 37 5.72 -13.54 -21.46
CA GLN A 37 6.76 -12.64 -21.96
C GLN A 37 7.73 -12.10 -20.87
N PRO A 38 9.07 -12.14 -21.08
CA PRO A 38 10.08 -11.86 -20.06
C PRO A 38 10.14 -10.42 -19.52
N ASN A 39 9.35 -9.49 -20.06
CA ASN A 39 9.44 -8.05 -19.76
C ASN A 39 8.63 -7.62 -18.53
N TYR A 40 7.91 -8.55 -17.91
CA TYR A 40 7.10 -8.31 -16.72
C TYR A 40 7.91 -8.62 -15.44
N THR A 41 8.08 -7.62 -14.57
CA THR A 41 8.86 -7.72 -13.31
C THR A 41 8.09 -8.46 -12.21
N VAL A 42 8.42 -9.70 -11.89
CA VAL A 42 7.82 -10.41 -10.73
C VAL A 42 7.86 -9.55 -9.46
N PRO A 43 6.86 -9.60 -8.56
CA PRO A 43 6.99 -8.85 -7.33
C PRO A 43 8.25 -9.32 -6.58
N SER A 44 9.07 -8.37 -6.15
CA SER A 44 10.46 -8.65 -5.76
C SER A 44 10.65 -8.87 -4.27
N ASN A 45 9.65 -8.55 -3.44
CA ASN A 45 9.85 -8.33 -2.01
C ASN A 45 8.59 -8.68 -1.18
N PHE A 46 8.73 -9.57 -0.18
CA PHE A 46 7.63 -10.10 0.65
C PHE A 46 7.94 -10.11 2.15
N LYS A 47 6.93 -10.01 2.99
CA LYS A 47 7.01 -10.48 4.39
C LYS A 47 5.70 -11.10 4.83
N ALA A 48 5.79 -12.21 5.55
CA ALA A 48 4.65 -12.82 6.24
C ALA A 48 4.89 -12.80 7.74
N PHE A 49 3.90 -12.35 8.51
CA PHE A 49 4.00 -12.19 9.96
C PHE A 49 2.90 -13.00 10.66
N ASN A 50 3.25 -13.67 11.76
CA ASN A 50 2.28 -14.25 12.68
C ASN A 50 1.86 -13.20 13.69
N LEU A 51 0.58 -12.84 13.72
CA LEU A 51 0.05 -11.82 14.64
C LEU A 51 -0.53 -12.43 15.93
N GLY A 52 -0.42 -13.75 16.09
CA GLY A 52 -1.08 -14.50 17.17
C GLY A 52 -2.59 -14.63 16.93
N GLY A 53 -3.27 -15.41 17.79
CA GLY A 53 -4.74 -15.53 17.76
C GLY A 53 -5.32 -15.95 16.40
N CYS A 54 -4.60 -16.79 15.65
CA CYS A 54 -4.98 -17.20 14.30
C CYS A 54 -5.12 -16.04 13.31
N ALA A 55 -4.25 -15.03 13.43
CA ALA A 55 -4.14 -13.94 12.47
C ALA A 55 -2.73 -13.84 11.87
N ALA A 56 -2.66 -13.36 10.63
CA ALA A 56 -1.40 -13.07 9.94
C ALA A 56 -1.50 -11.80 9.11
N GLN A 57 -0.35 -11.18 8.86
CA GLN A 57 -0.19 -10.08 7.91
C GLN A 57 0.83 -10.48 6.85
N LEU A 58 0.45 -10.34 5.59
CA LEU A 58 1.32 -10.54 4.43
C LEU A 58 1.50 -9.19 3.74
N THR A 59 2.74 -8.83 3.43
CA THR A 59 3.06 -7.61 2.70
C THR A 59 3.88 -7.96 1.47
N PHE A 60 3.61 -7.29 0.36
CA PHE A 60 4.45 -7.38 -0.82
C PHE A 60 4.56 -6.08 -1.59
N THR A 61 5.72 -5.82 -2.19
CA THR A 61 5.86 -4.70 -3.12
C THR A 61 5.17 -5.06 -4.42
N LYS A 62 4.15 -4.30 -4.80
CA LYS A 62 3.48 -4.46 -6.09
C LYS A 62 4.33 -3.76 -7.13
N ASP A 63 5.26 -4.51 -7.69
CA ASP A 63 6.01 -4.07 -8.85
C ASP A 63 5.07 -4.12 -10.07
N ARG A 64 4.43 -2.98 -10.36
CA ARG A 64 3.93 -2.60 -11.69
C ARG A 64 2.70 -3.28 -12.31
N TYR A 65 1.98 -4.18 -11.64
CA TYR A 65 0.85 -4.87 -12.29
C TYR A 65 -0.54 -4.30 -11.99
N VAL A 66 -1.25 -3.86 -13.02
CA VAL A 66 -2.72 -3.79 -12.98
C VAL A 66 -3.31 -5.12 -13.43
N GLY A 67 -4.41 -5.53 -12.80
CA GLY A 67 -5.15 -6.71 -13.24
C GLY A 67 -4.43 -8.03 -13.01
N VAL A 68 -3.84 -8.26 -11.82
CA VAL A 68 -3.42 -9.61 -11.35
C VAL A 68 -4.15 -9.99 -10.04
N GLN A 69 -4.97 -11.05 -10.04
CA GLN A 69 -5.70 -11.55 -8.86
C GLN A 69 -4.72 -12.36 -8.03
N TRP A 70 -4.49 -12.02 -6.77
CA TRP A 70 -3.62 -12.82 -5.90
C TRP A 70 -4.43 -13.76 -5.02
N ASN A 71 -4.06 -15.03 -5.01
CA ASN A 71 -4.51 -16.05 -4.07
C ASN A 71 -3.36 -16.41 -3.12
N PHE A 72 -3.69 -16.92 -1.94
CA PHE A 72 -2.73 -17.23 -0.89
C PHE A 72 -3.06 -18.60 -0.30
N ASP A 73 -2.05 -19.45 -0.16
CA ASP A 73 -2.14 -20.71 0.56
C ASP A 73 -1.31 -20.59 1.85
N ALA A 74 -1.96 -20.85 2.98
CA ALA A 74 -1.30 -21.07 4.25
C ALA A 74 -0.74 -22.50 4.29
N VAL A 75 0.53 -22.65 4.66
CA VAL A 75 1.23 -23.94 4.71
C VAL A 75 1.58 -24.30 6.15
N TYR A 76 1.22 -25.51 6.59
CA TYR A 76 1.40 -25.98 7.97
C TYR A 76 2.55 -27.00 8.09
N ALA A 77 2.85 -27.41 9.31
CA ALA A 77 3.97 -28.31 9.64
C ALA A 77 3.87 -29.68 8.96
N ASP A 78 2.65 -30.20 8.83
CA ASP A 78 2.34 -31.46 8.14
C ASP A 78 2.45 -31.36 6.60
N GLY A 79 2.82 -30.19 6.07
CA GLY A 79 2.92 -29.92 4.63
C GLY A 79 1.58 -29.62 3.95
N SER A 80 0.46 -29.71 4.68
CA SER A 80 -0.85 -29.37 4.15
C SER A 80 -0.96 -27.90 3.79
N ARG A 81 -1.83 -27.60 2.83
CA ARG A 81 -2.07 -26.26 2.32
C ARG A 81 -3.55 -25.93 2.44
N VAL A 82 -3.86 -24.76 2.98
CA VAL A 82 -5.23 -24.24 3.04
C VAL A 82 -5.27 -22.91 2.33
N LYS A 83 -6.08 -22.82 1.28
CA LYS A 83 -6.33 -21.58 0.58
C LYS A 83 -6.97 -20.55 1.52
N LYS A 84 -6.48 -19.33 1.47
CA LYS A 84 -7.00 -18.16 2.17
C LYS A 84 -7.23 -17.05 1.14
N ASP A 85 -8.45 -16.58 1.07
CA ASP A 85 -8.77 -15.41 0.30
C ASP A 85 -8.43 -14.16 1.12
N PRO A 86 -7.88 -13.11 0.50
CA PRO A 86 -7.68 -11.84 1.17
C PRO A 86 -8.96 -11.35 1.82
N TYR A 87 -8.81 -10.66 2.93
CA TYR A 87 -9.93 -9.95 3.51
C TYR A 87 -10.51 -8.93 2.51
N ARG A 88 -11.81 -9.05 2.21
CA ARG A 88 -12.53 -8.29 1.17
C ARG A 88 -13.39 -7.15 1.74
N GLU A 89 -12.99 -6.52 2.85
CA GLU A 89 -13.70 -5.29 3.27
C GLU A 89 -13.22 -4.08 2.50
N PHE A 90 -13.97 -3.77 1.44
CA PHE A 90 -13.76 -2.65 0.55
C PHE A 90 -14.02 -1.27 1.19
N ASN A 91 -14.60 -1.24 2.40
CA ASN A 91 -14.95 0.01 3.11
C ASN A 91 -13.78 0.62 3.89
N THR A 92 -12.61 -0.02 3.84
CA THR A 92 -11.42 0.38 4.57
C THR A 92 -10.32 0.58 3.54
N PHE A 93 -9.58 1.69 3.57
CA PHE A 93 -8.46 1.88 2.63
C PHE A 93 -7.25 1.04 3.04
N GLY A 94 -7.45 -0.28 3.10
CA GLY A 94 -6.38 -1.25 3.13
C GLY A 94 -5.87 -1.49 1.74
N VAL A 95 -4.54 -1.56 1.60
CA VAL A 95 -3.90 -2.01 0.36
C VAL A 95 -4.01 -3.54 0.24
N SER A 96 -5.19 -4.11 0.48
CA SER A 96 -5.50 -5.54 0.31
C SER A 96 -6.24 -5.65 -1.03
N ASP A 97 -5.57 -6.12 -2.08
CA ASP A 97 -6.17 -6.18 -3.41
C ASP A 97 -6.85 -7.52 -3.69
N ALA A 98 -8.08 -7.44 -4.23
CA ALA A 98 -8.73 -8.50 -4.99
C ALA A 98 -9.42 -7.90 -6.24
N PHE A 99 -8.64 -7.28 -7.13
CA PHE A 99 -8.80 -7.16 -8.58
C PHE A 99 -9.97 -6.36 -9.18
N TYR A 100 -11.10 -6.16 -8.50
CA TYR A 100 -12.17 -5.27 -8.93
C TYR A 100 -13.06 -4.88 -7.74
N PRO A 101 -13.01 -3.63 -7.23
CA PRO A 101 -13.94 -3.19 -6.20
C PRO A 101 -14.95 -2.17 -6.74
N PHE A 102 -15.78 -2.48 -7.74
CA PHE A 102 -16.91 -1.56 -8.02
C PHE A 102 -17.95 -1.65 -6.89
N LEU A 103 -18.61 -0.58 -6.47
CA LEU A 103 -18.80 0.75 -7.11
C LEU A 103 -17.99 1.84 -6.35
N ARG A 104 -17.13 2.68 -6.94
CA ARG A 104 -17.20 3.54 -8.16
C ARG A 104 -15.79 3.71 -8.80
N ASN A 105 -15.26 2.66 -9.43
CA ASN A 105 -13.85 2.57 -9.87
C ASN A 105 -13.43 3.56 -10.96
N ASN A 106 -12.12 3.88 -10.98
CA ASN A 106 -11.21 3.26 -11.97
C ASN A 106 -9.75 3.55 -11.56
N PHE A 107 -9.02 2.51 -11.16
CA PHE A 107 -7.57 2.54 -11.02
C PHE A 107 -6.92 2.31 -12.39
N ASP A 108 -7.12 3.24 -13.32
CA ASP A 108 -6.18 3.35 -14.44
C ASP A 108 -4.87 3.85 -13.84
N THR A 109 -3.93 2.91 -13.64
CA THR A 109 -2.58 3.22 -13.22
C THR A 109 -1.89 4.04 -14.29
N ARG A 110 -2.00 5.36 -14.19
CA ARG A 110 -0.79 6.14 -14.34
C ARG A 110 -0.03 5.96 -13.03
N PHE A 111 0.95 5.05 -13.09
CA PHE A 111 2.03 4.92 -12.13
C PHE A 111 2.35 6.28 -11.50
N PRO A 112 2.32 6.45 -10.16
CA PRO A 112 3.01 7.59 -9.62
C PRO A 112 4.47 7.45 -10.02
N GLY A 113 5.03 8.52 -10.58
CA GLY A 113 6.47 8.64 -10.66
C GLY A 113 7.04 8.34 -9.27
N SER A 114 7.88 7.31 -9.19
CA SER A 114 8.82 6.97 -8.10
C SER A 114 8.34 6.27 -6.81
N SER A 115 7.07 5.99 -6.54
CA SER A 115 6.67 5.29 -5.29
C SER A 115 6.11 3.88 -5.52
N ALA A 116 6.92 2.85 -5.24
CA ALA A 116 6.48 1.46 -5.24
C ALA A 116 5.34 1.23 -4.22
N PHE A 117 4.13 0.91 -4.69
CA PHE A 117 3.02 0.60 -3.79
C PHE A 117 3.25 -0.76 -3.12
N THR A 118 3.16 -0.81 -1.79
CA THR A 118 3.16 -2.07 -1.03
C THR A 118 1.72 -2.51 -0.79
N ALA A 119 1.36 -3.69 -1.26
CA ALA A 119 0.14 -4.38 -0.87
C ALA A 119 0.31 -5.03 0.50
N VAL A 120 -0.74 -4.99 1.31
CA VAL A 120 -0.82 -5.51 2.67
C VAL A 120 -2.13 -6.27 2.82
N HIS A 121 -2.04 -7.55 3.12
CA HIS A 121 -3.16 -8.44 3.34
C HIS A 121 -3.15 -8.91 4.79
N GLU A 122 -4.28 -8.80 5.46
CA GLU A 122 -4.48 -9.44 6.75
C GLU A 122 -5.45 -10.59 6.63
N PHE A 123 -5.18 -11.65 7.39
CA PHE A 123 -6.00 -12.83 7.46
C PHE A 123 -6.33 -13.12 8.92
N THR A 124 -7.55 -13.58 9.16
CA THR A 124 -8.01 -14.10 10.45
C THR A 124 -8.46 -15.55 10.27
N ASN A 125 -8.65 -16.27 11.37
CA ASN A 125 -9.06 -17.68 11.36
C ASN A 125 -8.16 -18.55 10.46
N ILE A 126 -6.84 -18.32 10.53
CA ILE A 126 -5.86 -19.04 9.69
C ILE A 126 -5.27 -20.27 10.35
N CYS A 127 -5.62 -20.59 11.60
CA CYS A 127 -5.07 -21.79 12.23
C CYS A 127 -5.68 -23.04 11.61
N LYS A 128 -4.88 -24.11 11.61
CA LYS A 128 -5.34 -25.48 11.41
C LYS A 128 -5.05 -26.23 12.70
N ASP A 129 -6.08 -26.84 13.30
CA ASP A 129 -5.97 -27.59 14.55
C ASP A 129 -5.29 -26.79 15.69
N GLY A 130 -5.55 -25.47 15.73
CA GLY A 130 -4.94 -24.54 16.70
C GLY A 130 -3.52 -24.08 16.35
N ALA A 131 -2.88 -24.65 15.32
CA ALA A 131 -1.54 -24.26 14.88
C ALA A 131 -1.57 -23.17 13.80
N ALA A 132 -0.71 -22.16 13.95
CA ALA A 132 -0.51 -21.12 12.95
C ALA A 132 0.27 -21.65 11.72
N PRO A 133 0.13 -21.02 10.54
CA PRO A 133 0.93 -21.36 9.36
C PRO A 133 2.42 -21.12 9.60
N LEU A 134 3.27 -21.98 9.04
CA LEU A 134 4.73 -21.82 9.06
C LEU A 134 5.27 -21.11 7.82
N ALA A 135 4.52 -21.17 6.72
CA ALA A 135 4.87 -20.50 5.48
C ALA A 135 3.62 -20.13 4.69
N TRP A 136 3.82 -19.29 3.69
CA TRP A 136 2.80 -18.89 2.73
C TRP A 136 3.28 -19.18 1.31
N ILE A 137 2.35 -19.48 0.43
CA ILE A 137 2.57 -19.48 -1.01
C ILE A 137 1.51 -18.54 -1.58
N PHE A 138 1.88 -17.64 -2.48
CA PHE A 138 0.87 -16.93 -3.26
C PHE A 138 1.01 -17.22 -4.73
N TYR A 139 -0.10 -17.07 -5.42
CA TYR A 139 -0.18 -17.30 -6.85
C TYR A 139 -1.27 -16.45 -7.48
N SER A 140 -1.14 -16.20 -8.77
CA SER A 140 -2.15 -15.46 -9.53
C SER A 140 -3.36 -16.34 -9.90
N GLY A 141 -4.56 -15.78 -9.80
CA GLY A 141 -5.84 -16.48 -9.96
C GLY A 141 -6.54 -16.36 -11.33
N SER A 142 -6.31 -15.29 -12.10
CA SER A 142 -7.02 -15.05 -13.36
C SER A 142 -6.11 -14.49 -14.46
N ALA A 143 -6.26 -15.05 -15.66
CA ALA A 143 -5.64 -14.64 -16.90
C ALA A 143 -6.69 -13.95 -17.78
N ASN A 144 -6.84 -12.62 -17.65
CA ASN A 144 -7.63 -11.87 -18.61
C ASN A 144 -6.70 -11.04 -19.50
N SER A 145 -6.62 -11.52 -20.74
CA SER A 145 -6.13 -10.89 -21.99
C SER A 145 -4.67 -10.43 -22.06
N ALA A 146 -3.81 -11.37 -22.47
CA ALA A 146 -2.83 -11.23 -23.57
C ALA A 146 -1.96 -12.50 -23.74
N CYS A 147 -2.15 -13.50 -22.88
CA CYS A 147 -1.70 -14.89 -23.00
C CYS A 147 -2.79 -15.75 -22.33
N SER A 148 -3.04 -16.97 -22.79
CA SER A 148 -4.27 -17.75 -22.48
C SER A 148 -4.46 -18.06 -20.98
N VAL A 149 -5.60 -18.70 -20.65
CA VAL A 149 -6.07 -19.07 -19.28
C VAL A 149 -5.05 -19.81 -18.38
N SER A 150 -3.91 -20.24 -18.92
CA SER A 150 -2.83 -20.93 -18.22
C SER A 150 -1.55 -20.10 -18.02
N SER A 151 -1.44 -18.89 -18.57
CA SER A 151 -0.12 -18.34 -18.91
C SER A 151 0.36 -17.15 -18.04
N TYR A 152 -0.52 -16.47 -17.29
CA TYR A 152 -0.12 -15.46 -16.29
C TYR A 152 0.01 -16.06 -14.88
N ARG A 153 0.56 -17.26 -14.75
CA ARG A 153 0.71 -17.92 -13.44
C ARG A 153 2.05 -17.56 -12.83
N TYR A 154 2.01 -16.56 -11.95
CA TYR A 154 3.07 -16.37 -10.98
C TYR A 154 2.76 -17.26 -9.80
N THR A 155 3.71 -18.09 -9.39
CA THR A 155 3.64 -18.83 -8.13
C THR A 155 4.95 -18.63 -7.40
N SER A 156 4.88 -18.21 -6.14
CA SER A 156 6.07 -18.16 -5.30
C SER A 156 6.52 -19.55 -4.89
N GLY A 157 7.80 -19.65 -4.50
CA GLY A 157 8.22 -20.63 -3.51
C GLY A 157 7.52 -20.46 -2.15
N ARG A 158 7.94 -21.27 -1.17
CA ARG A 158 7.46 -21.14 0.22
C ARG A 158 8.10 -19.90 0.85
N ILE A 159 7.25 -18.99 1.32
CA ILE A 159 7.66 -17.78 2.02
C ILE A 159 7.55 -18.07 3.50
N PRO A 160 8.67 -18.25 4.21
CA PRO A 160 8.63 -18.59 5.61
C PRO A 160 8.04 -17.42 6.41
N VAL A 161 7.32 -17.71 7.48
CA VAL A 161 6.86 -16.66 8.38
C VAL A 161 8.09 -16.04 9.07
N PHE A 162 8.10 -14.71 9.15
CA PHE A 162 9.17 -13.92 9.77
C PHE A 162 9.55 -14.46 11.15
N SER A 163 10.85 -14.42 11.46
CA SER A 163 11.42 -14.86 12.74
C SER A 163 10.92 -16.26 13.16
N ASN A 164 10.90 -17.21 12.21
CA ASN A 164 10.48 -18.59 12.42
C ASN A 164 9.08 -18.74 13.06
N GLY A 165 8.13 -17.87 12.69
CA GLY A 165 6.76 -17.95 13.20
C GLY A 165 6.54 -17.28 14.56
N THR A 166 7.53 -16.57 15.09
CA THR A 166 7.39 -15.79 16.34
C THR A 166 6.23 -14.81 16.21
N VAL A 167 5.38 -14.77 17.23
CA VAL A 167 4.25 -13.83 17.29
C VAL A 167 4.78 -12.41 17.36
N VAL A 168 4.28 -11.53 16.49
CA VAL A 168 4.60 -10.10 16.49
C VAL A 168 3.37 -9.27 16.78
N THR A 169 3.54 -8.25 17.63
CA THR A 169 2.51 -7.24 17.87
C THR A 169 2.58 -6.15 16.82
N ARG A 170 1.42 -5.70 16.37
CA ARG A 170 1.28 -4.55 15.45
C ARG A 170 1.76 -3.25 16.11
N PRO A 171 2.33 -2.31 15.36
CA PRO A 171 2.43 -0.93 15.84
C PRO A 171 1.03 -0.35 16.09
N ALA A 172 0.93 0.60 17.01
CA ALA A 172 -0.33 1.32 17.25
C ALA A 172 -0.72 2.15 16.02
N LYS A 173 -2.01 2.51 15.92
CA LYS A 173 -2.46 3.47 14.91
C LYS A 173 -2.10 4.88 15.39
N ALA A 174 -1.82 5.79 14.45
CA ALA A 174 -1.74 7.21 14.78
C ALA A 174 -3.07 7.65 15.40
N ALA A 175 -3.03 8.32 16.55
CA ALA A 175 -4.21 8.72 17.31
C ALA A 175 -5.00 9.85 16.62
N SER A 176 -4.32 10.64 15.81
CA SER A 176 -4.84 11.80 15.11
C SER A 176 -4.12 11.97 13.78
N TYR A 177 -4.86 12.46 12.79
CA TYR A 177 -4.33 12.93 11.52
C TYR A 177 -5.29 13.94 10.90
N SER A 178 -4.75 14.80 10.06
CA SER A 178 -5.48 15.85 9.37
C SER A 178 -5.08 15.91 7.90
N LEU A 179 -6.02 16.38 7.09
CA LEU A 179 -5.87 16.61 5.67
C LEU A 179 -6.33 18.04 5.40
N ARG A 180 -5.50 18.85 4.73
CA ARG A 180 -5.84 20.24 4.39
C ARG A 180 -5.25 20.61 3.04
N ARG A 181 -6.05 21.21 2.16
CA ARG A 181 -5.52 21.82 0.93
C ARG A 181 -4.63 23.01 1.26
N ILE A 182 -3.53 23.17 0.52
CA ILE A 182 -2.54 24.23 0.77
C ILE A 182 -2.29 25.16 -0.42
N ASN A 183 -2.83 24.88 -1.61
CA ASN A 183 -2.66 25.75 -2.78
C ASN A 183 -3.70 25.52 -3.88
N ASP A 184 -3.71 26.42 -4.87
CA ASP A 184 -4.53 26.34 -6.08
C ASP A 184 -4.17 25.21 -7.04
N GLY A 185 -2.98 24.60 -6.86
CA GLY A 185 -2.56 23.41 -7.59
C GLY A 185 -3.25 22.12 -7.14
N GLY A 186 -3.87 22.11 -5.96
CA GLY A 186 -4.53 20.91 -5.42
C GLY A 186 -3.70 20.03 -4.54
N ASP A 187 -2.66 20.61 -3.95
CA ASP A 187 -1.83 19.89 -3.03
C ASP A 187 -2.49 19.88 -1.66
N PHE A 188 -2.44 18.71 -1.02
CA PHE A 188 -2.95 18.53 0.32
C PHE A 188 -1.78 18.26 1.26
N GLN A 189 -1.67 19.06 2.32
CA GLN A 189 -0.82 18.73 3.44
C GLN A 189 -1.54 17.72 4.33
N VAL A 190 -0.80 16.70 4.70
CA VAL A 190 -1.21 15.62 5.59
C VAL A 190 -0.37 15.71 6.85
N ASN A 191 -1.01 15.70 8.02
CA ASN A 191 -0.32 15.63 9.32
C ASN A 191 -0.84 14.44 10.14
N TRP A 192 -0.02 13.88 11.03
CA TRP A 192 -0.41 12.80 11.95
C TRP A 192 0.33 12.85 13.28
N SER A 193 -0.19 12.16 14.30
CA SER A 193 0.53 11.97 15.57
C SER A 193 1.56 10.85 15.47
N ALA A 194 2.65 11.01 16.24
CA ALA A 194 3.69 10.01 16.33
C ALA A 194 3.19 8.68 16.92
N VAL A 195 3.74 7.59 16.41
CA VAL A 195 3.61 6.24 16.96
C VAL A 195 5.00 5.79 17.40
N SER A 196 5.16 5.42 18.67
CA SER A 196 6.46 5.14 19.29
C SER A 196 7.25 4.02 18.61
N THR A 197 6.55 3.02 18.05
CA THR A 197 7.16 1.86 17.37
C THR A 197 7.24 2.03 15.85
N ALA A 198 6.84 3.18 15.30
CA ALA A 198 6.89 3.41 13.86
C ALA A 198 8.32 3.73 13.41
N ALA A 199 8.83 2.95 12.47
CA ALA A 199 10.01 3.30 11.68
C ALA A 199 9.61 4.19 10.48
N ALA A 200 8.38 4.02 9.99
CA ALA A 200 7.85 4.79 8.87
C ALA A 200 6.32 4.90 8.92
N TYR A 201 5.78 5.75 8.05
CA TYR A 201 4.35 5.93 7.83
C TYR A 201 4.02 5.74 6.36
N SER A 202 2.97 4.97 6.07
CA SER A 202 2.38 4.87 4.74
C SER A 202 1.16 5.78 4.68
N ILE A 203 1.26 6.83 3.88
CA ILE A 203 0.21 7.83 3.67
C ILE A 203 -0.52 7.47 2.39
N ILE A 204 -1.85 7.45 2.41
CA ILE A 204 -2.68 7.21 1.24
C ILE A 204 -3.78 8.26 1.21
N VAL A 205 -3.83 9.03 0.13
CA VAL A 205 -4.90 9.99 -0.15
C VAL A 205 -5.67 9.52 -1.37
N GLN A 206 -6.96 9.27 -1.20
CA GLN A 206 -7.88 9.07 -2.32
C GLN A 206 -8.48 10.41 -2.73
N TYR A 207 -8.54 10.64 -4.04
CA TYR A 207 -9.05 11.88 -4.62
C TYR A 207 -9.87 11.60 -5.88
N PRO A 208 -10.89 12.43 -6.16
CA PRO A 208 -11.78 12.27 -7.30
C PRO A 208 -11.14 12.75 -8.61
N THR A 209 -11.40 12.05 -9.71
CA THR A 209 -10.80 12.31 -11.04
C THR A 209 -11.81 12.50 -12.17
N GLY A 210 -13.07 12.11 -11.98
CA GLY A 210 -14.17 12.24 -12.94
C GLY A 210 -15.50 11.77 -12.32
N THR A 211 -16.59 11.67 -13.10
CA THR A 211 -17.88 11.09 -12.70
C THR A 211 -18.34 10.01 -13.69
N ASP A 212 -19.09 9.03 -13.22
CA ASP A 212 -19.94 8.22 -14.09
C ASP A 212 -21.21 8.99 -14.52
N GLU A 213 -22.00 8.36 -15.39
CA GLU A 213 -23.22 8.93 -15.99
C GLU A 213 -24.31 9.26 -14.95
N VAL A 214 -24.25 8.67 -13.75
CA VAL A 214 -25.19 8.90 -12.65
C VAL A 214 -24.60 9.82 -11.57
N GLY A 215 -23.47 10.47 -11.84
CA GLY A 215 -22.87 11.51 -11.00
C GLY A 215 -21.88 11.00 -9.96
N ASN A 216 -21.50 9.73 -10.03
CA ASN A 216 -20.66 9.12 -9.01
C ASN A 216 -19.17 9.38 -9.26
N PRO A 217 -18.38 9.84 -8.28
CA PRO A 217 -16.99 10.16 -8.55
C PRO A 217 -16.15 8.91 -8.83
N TYR A 218 -15.46 8.92 -9.98
CA TYR A 218 -14.27 8.11 -10.16
C TYR A 218 -13.17 8.64 -9.24
N THR A 219 -12.43 7.74 -8.60
CA THR A 219 -11.38 8.11 -7.67
C THR A 219 -10.04 7.46 -8.03
N ASN A 220 -8.95 8.12 -7.65
CA ASN A 220 -7.59 7.63 -7.74
C ASN A 220 -6.92 7.78 -6.37
N GLN A 221 -5.79 7.10 -6.17
CA GLN A 221 -5.02 7.14 -4.94
C GLN A 221 -3.59 7.60 -5.21
N ARG A 222 -3.08 8.43 -4.31
CA ARG A 222 -1.65 8.75 -4.23
C ARG A 222 -1.17 8.42 -2.84
N GLY A 223 0.08 7.97 -2.76
CA GLY A 223 0.66 7.66 -1.47
C GLY A 223 2.10 8.14 -1.36
N ALA A 224 2.55 8.21 -0.12
CA ALA A 224 3.93 8.49 0.23
C ALA A 224 4.37 7.56 1.36
N ARG A 225 5.63 7.14 1.32
CA ARG A 225 6.30 6.51 2.45
C ARG A 225 7.14 7.57 3.14
N VAL A 226 6.77 7.93 4.37
CA VAL A 226 7.43 9.00 5.14
C VAL A 226 8.15 8.38 6.32
N GLN A 227 9.39 8.76 6.55
CA GLN A 227 10.19 8.17 7.63
C GLN A 227 9.91 8.84 8.96
N ALA A 228 9.86 8.06 10.03
CA ALA A 228 9.88 8.63 11.37
C ALA A 228 11.22 9.38 11.58
N PRO A 229 11.23 10.53 12.29
CA PRO A 229 10.12 11.10 13.05
C PRO A 229 9.26 12.10 12.25
N ALA A 230 9.37 12.18 10.93
CA ALA A 230 8.56 13.13 10.16
C ALA A 230 7.06 12.78 10.27
N LEU A 231 6.26 13.81 10.56
CA LEU A 231 4.81 13.71 10.84
C LEU A 231 3.95 14.51 9.86
N THR A 232 4.57 15.03 8.79
CA THR A 232 3.90 15.82 7.77
C THR A 232 4.41 15.42 6.38
N THR A 233 3.53 15.48 5.39
CA THR A 233 3.90 15.40 3.98
C THR A 233 2.88 16.11 3.11
N THR A 234 3.25 16.41 1.88
CA THR A 234 2.36 17.00 0.87
C THR A 234 2.06 15.97 -0.19
N ILE A 235 0.77 15.75 -0.47
CA ILE A 235 0.29 14.87 -1.52
C ILE A 235 -0.36 15.71 -2.62
N PRO A 236 0.23 15.75 -3.84
CA PRO A 236 -0.35 16.49 -4.95
C PRO A 236 -1.54 15.72 -5.53
N THR A 237 -2.77 16.23 -5.41
CA THR A 237 -3.98 15.56 -5.93
C THR A 237 -4.47 16.15 -7.26
N GLY A 238 -4.07 17.39 -7.58
CA GLY A 238 -4.41 18.06 -8.83
C GLY A 238 -5.87 18.53 -8.91
N THR A 239 -6.14 19.45 -9.83
CA THR A 239 -7.33 20.34 -9.86
C THR A 239 -8.66 19.74 -10.30
N ARG A 240 -8.74 18.42 -10.49
CA ARG A 240 -9.97 17.76 -10.98
C ARG A 240 -11.02 17.66 -9.89
N ARG A 241 -12.31 17.74 -10.24
CA ARG A 241 -13.44 17.50 -9.31
C ARG A 241 -13.32 18.28 -7.99
N GLN A 242 -13.17 19.60 -8.10
CA GLN A 242 -13.06 20.51 -6.94
C GLN A 242 -14.33 20.52 -6.09
N ASP A 243 -15.45 20.05 -6.65
CA ASP A 243 -16.74 19.87 -5.99
C ASP A 243 -16.81 18.70 -4.99
N GLN A 244 -15.75 17.88 -4.91
CA GLN A 244 -15.75 16.63 -4.14
C GLN A 244 -14.63 16.58 -3.08
N PRO A 245 -14.85 15.94 -1.94
CA PRO A 245 -13.82 15.84 -0.91
C PRO A 245 -12.73 14.82 -1.26
N ARG A 246 -11.58 14.95 -0.60
CA ARG A 246 -10.47 13.99 -0.59
C ARG A 246 -10.48 13.24 0.72
N SER A 247 -10.05 11.98 0.72
CA SER A 247 -9.95 11.16 1.93
C SER A 247 -8.52 10.71 2.19
N LEU A 248 -8.17 10.61 3.48
CA LEU A 248 -6.83 10.25 3.96
C LEU A 248 -6.90 9.03 4.88
N ILE A 249 -5.93 8.14 4.71
CA ILE A 249 -5.52 7.13 5.70
C ILE A 249 -4.00 7.21 5.95
N VAL A 250 -3.61 6.96 7.20
CA VAL A 250 -2.22 6.83 7.65
C VAL A 250 -2.02 5.50 8.35
N HIS A 251 -1.02 4.73 7.90
CA HIS A 251 -0.57 3.51 8.59
C HIS A 251 0.82 3.70 9.18
N ALA A 252 0.99 3.33 10.44
CA ALA A 252 2.31 3.16 11.02
C ALA A 252 2.91 1.83 10.54
N VAL A 253 4.21 1.83 10.26
CA VAL A 253 4.98 0.66 9.87
C VAL A 253 6.22 0.59 10.77
N ASP A 254 6.42 -0.52 11.45
CA ASP A 254 7.59 -0.71 12.31
C ASP A 254 8.85 -1.09 11.50
N SER A 255 9.98 -1.24 12.17
CA SER A 255 11.28 -1.57 11.53
C SER A 255 11.29 -2.96 10.88
N ARG A 256 10.47 -3.89 11.40
CA ARG A 256 10.27 -5.22 10.83
C ARG A 256 9.43 -5.16 9.56
N GLY A 257 8.68 -4.09 9.33
CA GLY A 257 7.76 -3.94 8.21
C GLY A 257 6.34 -4.42 8.52
N VAL A 258 6.00 -4.63 9.80
CA VAL A 258 4.63 -4.88 10.26
C VAL A 258 3.88 -3.56 10.24
N TRP A 259 2.71 -3.57 9.61
CA TRP A 259 1.81 -2.42 9.54
C TRP A 259 0.84 -2.47 10.69
N SER A 260 0.36 -1.31 11.12
CA SER A 260 -0.70 -1.18 12.12
C SER A 260 -2.06 -1.72 11.66
N PHE A 261 -2.14 -2.42 10.52
CA PHE A 261 -3.39 -2.65 9.81
C PHE A 261 -4.36 -3.49 10.64
N THR A 262 -5.60 -3.04 10.68
CA THR A 262 -6.85 -3.74 11.00
C THR A 262 -7.94 -2.81 10.46
N ASN A 263 -9.10 -3.36 10.06
CA ASN A 263 -10.26 -2.76 9.35
C ASN A 263 -10.83 -1.42 9.84
N TYR A 264 -10.18 -0.75 10.79
CA TYR A 264 -10.63 0.47 11.45
C TYR A 264 -9.61 1.60 11.29
N ALA A 265 -8.98 1.70 10.13
CA ALA A 265 -8.22 2.90 9.82
C ALA A 265 -9.25 4.03 9.62
N ARG A 266 -9.26 5.01 10.52
CA ARG A 266 -10.21 6.13 10.42
C ARG A 266 -9.90 6.90 9.13
N ILE A 267 -10.96 7.33 8.47
CA ILE A 267 -10.88 8.11 7.24
C ILE A 267 -11.11 9.56 7.62
N VAL A 268 -10.20 10.44 7.24
CA VAL A 268 -10.37 11.89 7.38
C VAL A 268 -10.64 12.48 6.02
N TRP A 269 -11.64 13.37 5.96
CA TRP A 269 -12.05 14.04 4.74
C TRP A 269 -11.65 15.51 4.76
N ALA A 270 -11.31 16.05 3.59
CA ALA A 270 -11.07 17.47 3.41
C ALA A 270 -11.64 17.94 2.08
N ASN A 271 -12.26 19.11 2.10
CA ASN A 271 -12.74 19.76 0.88
C ASN A 271 -11.57 20.30 0.06
N TRP A 272 -11.84 20.52 -1.22
CA TRP A 272 -11.03 21.39 -2.07
C TRP A 272 -11.10 22.84 -1.62
#